data_AF-A0A7S3Y126-F1
#
_entry.id   AF-A0A7S3Y126-F1
#
_cell.length_a   1.000
_cell.length_b   1.000
_cell.length_c   1.000
_cell.angle_alpha   90.00
_cell.angle_beta   90.00
_cell.angle_gamma   90.00
#
_symmetry.space_group_name_H-M   'P 1'
#
loop_
_entity.id
_entity.type
_entity.pdbx_description
1 polymer ?
#
loop_
_entity_poly.entity_id
_entity_poly.type
_entity_poly.pdbx_seq_one_letter_code
_entity_poly.pdbx_strand_id
1 'polypeptide(L)'
;SHPYLYPKTCACHPGRQRRENMNLHESCKAGDLERVRFLLEEKGLSINAVDLWNSTPLYYASLCGHEDLMRYLLEMGAKCEEDTYQGERCFYAALNDDLRRLLKTYRVTAAQRHPFLEFLRRLLAGAQEGE
;
A
#
# COMPACT_ATOMS: atom_id res chain seq x y z
N SER A 1 -33.51 -2.34 -13.72
CA SER A 1 -32.25 -1.80 -14.27
C SER A 1 -31.50 -1.11 -13.14
N HIS A 2 -30.25 -1.52 -12.91
CA HIS A 2 -29.63 -1.65 -11.59
C HIS A 2 -29.39 -0.33 -10.80
N PRO A 3 -29.70 -0.33 -9.48
CA PRO A 3 -29.53 0.80 -8.57
C PRO A 3 -28.10 0.85 -8.00
N TYR A 4 -27.15 1.44 -8.74
CA TYR A 4 -25.85 1.81 -8.18
C TYR A 4 -25.92 3.22 -7.60
N LEU A 5 -26.59 3.34 -6.46
CA LEU A 5 -26.53 4.51 -5.59
C LEU A 5 -25.29 4.37 -4.70
N TYR A 6 -24.18 4.96 -5.12
CA TYR A 6 -23.01 5.20 -4.27
C TYR A 6 -23.35 6.31 -3.27
N PRO A 7 -22.99 6.16 -1.98
CA PRO A 7 -23.48 7.03 -0.93
C PRO A 7 -22.92 8.44 -1.08
N LYS A 8 -23.83 9.42 -1.03
CA LYS A 8 -23.53 10.80 -0.68
C LYS A 8 -23.04 10.83 0.77
N THR A 9 -21.80 11.21 1.02
CA THR A 9 -21.42 11.77 2.33
C THR A 9 -20.67 13.09 2.14
N CYS A 10 -21.37 14.13 2.59
CA CYS A 10 -20.93 15.26 3.39
C CYS A 10 -19.70 16.06 2.97
N ALA A 11 -19.95 17.35 2.73
CA ALA A 11 -18.98 18.40 2.49
C ALA A 11 -17.91 18.51 3.59
N CYS A 12 -16.66 18.40 3.19
CA CYS A 12 -15.55 19.20 3.71
C CYS A 12 -14.60 19.43 2.52
N HIS A 13 -14.38 20.68 2.13
CA HIS A 13 -13.62 21.04 0.92
C HIS A 13 -12.27 20.27 0.80
N PRO A 14 -12.06 19.38 -0.20
CA PRO A 14 -10.81 18.62 -0.32
C PRO A 14 -10.06 18.95 -1.63
N GLY A 15 -10.19 20.16 -2.17
CA GLY A 15 -9.73 20.46 -3.55
C GLY A 15 -8.23 20.23 -3.80
N ARG A 16 -7.38 20.45 -2.79
CA ARG A 16 -5.93 20.26 -2.90
C ARG A 16 -5.51 18.80 -2.73
N GLN A 17 -5.95 18.17 -1.63
CA GLN A 17 -5.58 16.79 -1.30
C GLN A 17 -6.19 15.76 -2.26
N ARG A 18 -7.40 16.02 -2.79
CA ARG A 18 -8.02 15.17 -3.82
C ARG A 18 -7.21 15.14 -5.11
N ARG A 19 -6.64 16.29 -5.51
CA ARG A 19 -5.74 16.38 -6.67
C ARG A 19 -4.42 15.67 -6.41
N GLU A 20 -3.89 15.76 -5.19
CA GLU A 20 -2.63 15.11 -4.82
C GLU A 20 -2.76 13.58 -4.74
N ASN A 21 -3.89 13.08 -4.23
CA ASN A 21 -4.23 11.65 -4.27
C ASN A 21 -4.33 11.17 -5.73
N MET A 22 -5.02 11.93 -6.60
CA MET A 22 -5.09 11.62 -8.02
C MET A 22 -3.69 11.55 -8.66
N ASN A 23 -2.81 12.49 -8.32
CA ASN A 23 -1.42 12.48 -8.78
C ASN A 23 -0.62 11.28 -8.25
N LEU A 24 -0.87 10.84 -7.01
CA LEU A 24 -0.27 9.65 -6.43
C LEU A 24 -0.69 8.40 -7.20
N HIS A 25 -2.00 8.24 -7.48
CA HIS A 25 -2.51 7.11 -8.26
C HIS A 25 -1.91 7.07 -9.68
N GLU A 26 -1.79 8.23 -10.33
CA GLU A 26 -1.18 8.30 -11.66
C GLU A 26 0.32 7.96 -11.63
N SER A 27 1.04 8.40 -10.59
CA SER A 27 2.45 8.04 -10.39
C SER A 27 2.62 6.54 -10.16
N CYS A 28 1.70 5.91 -9.40
CA CYS A 28 1.70 4.45 -9.19
C CYS A 28 1.37 3.67 -10.46
N LYS A 29 0.55 4.20 -11.37
CA LYS A 29 0.34 3.59 -12.70
C LYS A 29 1.57 3.71 -13.58
N ALA A 30 2.21 4.89 -13.58
CA ALA A 30 3.39 5.15 -14.38
C ALA A 30 4.60 4.30 -13.95
N GLY A 31 4.69 3.96 -12.66
CA GLY A 31 5.86 3.26 -12.12
C GLY A 31 6.87 4.19 -11.46
N ASP A 32 6.53 5.47 -11.32
CA ASP A 32 7.46 6.53 -10.90
C ASP A 32 7.73 6.48 -9.39
N LEU A 33 8.67 5.63 -8.99
CA LEU A 33 9.03 5.37 -7.60
C LEU A 33 9.51 6.64 -6.87
N GLU A 34 10.36 7.44 -7.50
CA GLU A 34 10.83 8.72 -6.93
C GLU A 34 9.69 9.70 -6.68
N ARG A 35 8.73 9.75 -7.60
CA ARG A 35 7.58 10.64 -7.51
C ARG A 35 6.63 10.22 -6.39
N VAL A 36 6.44 8.90 -6.23
CA VAL A 36 5.68 8.32 -5.11
C VAL A 36 6.36 8.60 -3.77
N ARG A 37 7.69 8.43 -3.67
CA ARG A 37 8.48 8.79 -2.47
C ARG A 37 8.29 10.25 -2.10
N PHE A 38 8.50 11.16 -3.05
CA PHE A 38 8.29 12.59 -2.84
C PHE A 38 6.86 12.90 -2.36
N LEU A 39 5.84 12.29 -2.97
CA LEU A 39 4.45 12.51 -2.59
C LEU A 39 4.10 11.96 -1.19
N LEU A 40 4.69 10.85 -0.77
CA LEU A 40 4.43 10.25 0.54
C LEU A 40 5.23 10.93 1.66
N GLU A 41 6.51 11.19 1.42
CA GLU A 41 7.44 11.74 2.42
C GLU A 41 7.29 13.26 2.58
N GLU A 42 7.30 14.02 1.48
CA GLU A 42 7.29 15.49 1.55
C GLU A 42 5.90 16.08 1.75
N LYS A 43 4.87 15.46 1.13
CA LYS A 43 3.48 15.94 1.27
C LYS A 43 2.70 15.27 2.39
N GLY A 44 3.26 14.23 3.02
CA GLY A 44 2.59 13.48 4.08
C GLY A 44 1.26 12.88 3.63
N LEU A 45 1.15 12.45 2.37
CA LEU A 45 -0.07 11.84 1.86
C LEU A 45 -0.29 10.47 2.49
N SER A 46 -1.56 10.13 2.72
CA SER A 46 -1.92 8.81 3.23
C SER A 46 -1.57 7.72 2.21
N ILE A 47 -0.73 6.77 2.62
CA ILE A 47 -0.36 5.59 1.80
C ILE A 47 -1.59 4.77 1.38
N ASN A 48 -2.62 4.79 2.21
CA ASN A 48 -3.90 4.11 1.97
C ASN A 48 -4.98 5.05 1.40
N ALA A 49 -4.58 6.14 0.74
CA ALA A 49 -5.52 7.03 0.07
C ALA A 49 -6.36 6.27 -0.96
N VAL A 50 -7.66 6.48 -0.95
CA VAL A 50 -8.59 5.83 -1.88
C VAL A 50 -9.12 6.85 -2.89
N ASP A 51 -9.22 6.42 -4.14
CA ASP A 51 -9.84 7.21 -5.21
C ASP A 51 -11.39 7.08 -5.18
N LEU A 52 -12.08 7.75 -6.11
CA LEU A 52 -13.52 7.66 -6.36
C LEU A 52 -14.05 6.22 -6.55
N TRP A 53 -13.20 5.32 -7.05
CA TRP A 53 -13.51 3.88 -7.19
C TRP A 53 -13.08 3.05 -5.99
N ASN A 54 -12.82 3.71 -4.86
CA ASN A 54 -12.22 3.13 -3.66
C ASN A 54 -10.90 2.38 -3.93
N SER A 55 -10.17 2.69 -5.00
CA SER A 55 -8.94 1.97 -5.35
C SER A 55 -7.75 2.55 -4.59
N THR A 56 -6.89 1.69 -4.04
CA THR A 56 -5.68 2.09 -3.30
C THR A 56 -4.49 2.29 -4.24
N PRO A 57 -3.41 2.98 -3.81
CA PRO A 57 -2.22 3.16 -4.65
C PRO A 57 -1.52 1.81 -4.92
N LEU A 58 -1.55 0.92 -3.93
CA LEU A 58 -1.05 -0.46 -4.04
C LEU A 58 -1.78 -1.26 -5.12
N TYR A 59 -3.10 -1.06 -5.29
CA TYR A 59 -3.87 -1.70 -6.35
C TYR A 59 -3.34 -1.33 -7.74
N TYR A 60 -3.05 -0.06 -7.99
CA TYR A 60 -2.51 0.38 -9.29
C TYR A 60 -1.08 -0.12 -9.52
N ALA A 61 -0.23 -0.12 -8.49
CA ALA A 61 1.11 -0.71 -8.58
C ALA A 61 1.03 -2.21 -8.92
N SER A 62 0.08 -2.94 -8.32
CA SER A 62 -0.15 -4.36 -8.60
C SER A 62 -0.67 -4.62 -10.01
N LEU A 63 -1.60 -3.76 -10.47
CA LEU A 63 -2.22 -3.81 -11.80
C LEU A 63 -1.21 -3.59 -12.92
N CYS A 64 -0.34 -2.60 -12.74
CA CYS A 64 0.69 -2.25 -13.71
C CYS A 64 1.93 -3.16 -13.61
N GLY A 65 2.04 -3.95 -12.54
CA GLY A 65 3.12 -4.92 -12.37
C GLY A 65 4.42 -4.34 -11.81
N HIS A 66 4.37 -3.19 -11.15
CA HIS A 66 5.55 -2.49 -10.64
C HIS A 66 6.00 -3.07 -9.30
N GLU A 67 6.81 -4.11 -9.34
CA GLU A 67 7.25 -4.85 -8.16
C GLU A 67 7.99 -3.98 -7.12
N ASP A 68 8.93 -3.15 -7.58
CA ASP A 68 9.74 -2.31 -6.69
C ASP A 68 8.88 -1.26 -5.96
N LEU A 69 7.90 -0.69 -6.66
CA LEU A 69 6.91 0.20 -6.06
C LEU A 69 6.02 -0.53 -5.06
N MET A 70 5.59 -1.74 -5.38
CA MET A 70 4.81 -2.57 -4.47
C MET A 70 5.59 -2.86 -3.18
N ARG A 71 6.86 -3.28 -3.28
CA ARG A 71 7.72 -3.51 -2.12
C ARG A 71 7.83 -2.26 -1.26
N TYR A 72 8.10 -1.11 -1.88
CA TYR A 72 8.19 0.16 -1.16
C TYR A 72 6.88 0.54 -0.46
N LEU A 73 5.74 0.46 -1.14
CA LEU A 73 4.43 0.76 -0.54
C LEU A 73 4.13 -0.18 0.64
N LEU A 74 4.45 -1.46 0.51
CA LEU A 74 4.29 -2.45 1.56
C LEU A 74 5.22 -2.15 2.75
N GLU A 75 6.49 -1.80 2.51
CA GLU A 75 7.46 -1.37 3.53
C GLU A 75 6.98 -0.15 4.31
N MET A 76 6.37 0.80 3.63
CA MET A 76 5.78 1.99 4.24
C MET A 76 4.49 1.70 5.03
N GLY A 77 3.95 0.48 4.94
CA GLY A 77 2.76 0.05 5.69
C GLY A 77 1.44 0.18 4.92
N ALA A 78 1.48 0.05 3.59
CA ALA A 78 0.26 -0.09 2.80
C ALA A 78 -0.58 -1.30 3.26
N LYS A 79 -1.88 -1.08 3.45
CA LYS A 79 -2.81 -2.11 3.92
C LYS A 79 -3.31 -2.96 2.75
N CYS A 80 -3.15 -4.26 2.88
CA CYS A 80 -3.68 -5.27 1.96
C CYS A 80 -4.23 -6.45 2.78
N GLU A 81 -5.38 -6.25 3.40
CA GLU A 81 -6.02 -7.24 4.28
C GLU A 81 -6.94 -8.15 3.47
N GLU A 82 -6.78 -9.48 3.59
CA GLU A 82 -7.55 -10.49 2.84
C GLU A 82 -9.06 -10.43 3.12
N ASP A 83 -9.48 -9.93 4.29
CA ASP A 83 -10.90 -9.80 4.66
C ASP A 83 -11.52 -8.49 4.18
N THR A 84 -10.73 -7.63 3.52
CA THR A 84 -11.24 -6.39 2.94
C THR A 84 -11.40 -6.54 1.44
N TYR A 85 -12.50 -5.96 0.92
CA TYR A 85 -12.74 -5.85 -0.52
C TYR A 85 -11.52 -5.28 -1.27
N GLN A 86 -10.70 -4.45 -0.62
CA GLN A 86 -9.50 -3.88 -1.23
C GLN A 86 -8.33 -4.84 -1.30
N GLY A 87 -8.11 -5.65 -0.26
CA GLY A 87 -7.04 -6.64 -0.28
C GLY A 87 -7.30 -7.69 -1.36
N GLU A 88 -8.51 -8.25 -1.41
CA GLU A 88 -8.90 -9.19 -2.48
C GLU A 88 -8.68 -8.59 -3.86
N ARG A 89 -9.08 -7.33 -4.08
CA ARG A 89 -8.85 -6.62 -5.34
C ARG A 89 -7.38 -6.49 -5.70
N CYS A 90 -6.51 -6.20 -4.74
CA CYS A 90 -5.06 -6.17 -4.98
C CYS A 90 -4.54 -7.55 -5.42
N PHE A 91 -5.04 -8.65 -4.83
CA PHE A 91 -4.68 -10.01 -5.24
C PHE A 91 -5.19 -10.37 -6.64
N TYR A 92 -6.38 -9.90 -7.02
CA TYR A 92 -6.92 -10.06 -8.37
C TYR A 92 -6.21 -9.20 -9.40
N ALA A 93 -5.80 -7.99 -9.03
CA ALA A 93 -5.11 -7.06 -9.92
C ALA A 93 -3.64 -7.39 -10.14
N ALA A 94 -3.03 -8.24 -9.30
CA ALA A 94 -1.64 -8.66 -9.47
C ALA A 94 -1.41 -9.19 -10.89
N LEU A 95 -0.56 -8.48 -11.65
CA LEU A 95 -0.28 -8.81 -13.05
C LEU A 95 0.37 -10.20 -13.22
N ASN A 96 1.28 -10.55 -12.29
CA ASN A 96 2.06 -11.78 -12.31
C ASN A 96 1.85 -12.60 -11.04
N ASP A 97 2.05 -13.91 -11.12
CA ASP A 97 1.98 -14.79 -9.96
C ASP A 97 3.06 -14.49 -8.92
N ASP A 98 4.19 -13.91 -9.33
CA ASP A 98 5.24 -13.45 -8.42
C ASP A 98 4.76 -12.30 -7.52
N LEU A 99 4.00 -11.35 -8.06
CA LEU A 99 3.41 -10.26 -7.28
C LEU A 99 2.36 -10.79 -6.31
N ARG A 100 1.56 -11.77 -6.74
CA ARG A 100 0.61 -12.47 -5.87
C ARG A 100 1.33 -13.21 -4.74
N ARG A 101 2.46 -13.86 -5.04
CA ARG A 101 3.32 -14.51 -4.05
C ARG A 101 3.95 -13.47 -3.10
N LEU A 102 4.34 -12.31 -3.61
CA LEU A 102 4.88 -11.21 -2.82
C LEU A 102 3.85 -10.69 -1.82
N LEU A 103 2.63 -10.38 -2.26
CA LEU A 103 1.54 -9.93 -1.37
C LEU A 103 1.24 -10.95 -0.26
N LYS A 104 1.22 -12.24 -0.60
CA LYS A 104 1.02 -13.32 0.39
C LYS A 104 2.18 -13.40 1.38
N THR A 105 3.42 -13.34 0.91
CA THR A 105 4.63 -13.39 1.74
C THR A 105 4.73 -12.18 2.66
N TYR A 106 4.36 -10.99 2.17
CA TYR A 106 4.46 -9.75 2.93
C TYR A 106 3.52 -9.75 4.15
N ARG A 107 2.35 -10.39 4.06
CA ARG A 107 1.47 -10.58 5.23
C ARG A 107 2.14 -11.38 6.35
N VAL A 108 2.85 -12.44 6.00
CA VAL A 108 3.56 -13.30 6.98
C VAL A 108 4.68 -12.52 7.68
N THR A 109 5.35 -11.63 6.94
CA THR A 109 6.43 -10.80 7.48
C THR A 109 5.93 -9.56 8.23
N ALA A 110 4.81 -8.96 7.84
CA ALA A 110 4.17 -7.86 8.57
C ALA A 110 3.69 -8.31 9.96
N ALA A 111 3.14 -9.52 10.10
CA ALA A 111 2.79 -10.11 11.39
C ALA A 111 4.03 -10.33 12.30
N GLN A 112 5.22 -10.53 11.72
CA GLN A 112 6.48 -10.67 12.44
C GLN A 112 7.20 -9.33 12.72
N ARG A 113 6.87 -8.25 11.99
CA ARG A 113 7.34 -6.88 12.26
C ARG A 113 6.56 -6.22 13.42
N HIS A 114 6.24 -6.99 14.45
CA HIS A 114 5.77 -6.40 15.69
C HIS A 114 6.96 -5.69 16.36
N PRO A 115 6.84 -4.44 16.88
CA PRO A 115 7.94 -3.74 17.56
C PRO A 115 8.61 -4.59 18.64
N PHE A 116 7.82 -5.43 19.30
CA PHE A 116 8.28 -6.41 20.29
C PHE A 116 9.17 -7.52 19.70
N LEU A 117 8.87 -8.04 18.51
CA LEU A 117 9.68 -9.09 17.86
C LEU A 117 10.99 -8.53 17.30
N GLU A 118 10.99 -7.28 16.84
CA GLU A 118 12.21 -6.55 16.43
C GLU A 118 13.13 -6.32 17.65
N PHE A 119 12.54 -5.91 18.78
CA PHE A 119 13.21 -5.80 20.06
C PHE A 119 13.82 -7.14 20.53
N LEU A 120 13.06 -8.23 20.50
CA LEU A 120 13.56 -9.57 20.85
C LEU A 120 14.68 -10.05 19.92
N ARG A 121 14.59 -9.77 18.61
CA ARG A 121 15.64 -10.13 17.65
C ARG A 121 16.93 -9.37 17.92
N ARG A 122 16.85 -8.08 18.26
CA ARG A 122 18.01 -7.26 18.65
C ARG A 122 18.67 -7.76 19.94
N LEU A 123 17.87 -8.13 20.94
CA LEU A 123 18.38 -8.73 22.19
C LEU A 123 19.11 -10.05 21.93
N LEU A 124 18.53 -10.93 21.09
CA LEU A 124 19.13 -12.21 20.76
C LEU A 124 20.39 -12.08 19.89
N ALA A 125 20.44 -11.10 18.97
CA ALA A 125 21.61 -10.83 18.16
C ALA A 125 22.79 -10.31 19.00
N GLY A 126 22.54 -9.44 19.98
CA GLY A 126 23.58 -8.94 20.89
C GLY A 126 24.18 -9.99 21.84
N ALA A 127 23.52 -11.15 22.00
CA ALA A 127 24.01 -12.24 22.84
C ALA A 127 25.05 -13.14 22.14
N GLN A 128 25.28 -12.97 20.83
CA GLN A 128 26.21 -13.82 20.06
C GLN A 128 27.55 -13.15 19.71
N GLU A 129 27.76 -11.87 20.04
CA GLU A 129 29.02 -11.15 19.75
C GLU A 129 30.00 -11.09 20.94
N GLY A 130 29.78 -11.93 21.96
CA GLY A 130 30.64 -12.03 23.15
C GLY A 130 31.38 -13.36 23.24
N GLU A 131 32.28 -13.65 22.29
CA GLU A 131 33.33 -14.68 22.42
C GLU A 131 34.66 -14.14 21.88
#